data_AF-A0A9P7C3K2-F1
#
_entry.id   AF-A0A9P7C3K2-F1
#
_cell.length_a   1.000
_cell.length_b   1.000
_cell.length_c   1.000
_cell.angle_alpha   90.00
_cell.angle_beta   90.00
_cell.angle_gamma   90.00
#
_symmetry.space_group_name_H-M   'P 1'
#
loop_
_entity.id
_entity.type
_entity.pdbx_description
1 polymer ?
#
loop_
_entity_poly.entity_id
_entity_poly.type
_entity_poly.pdbx_seq_one_letter_code
_entity_poly.pdbx_strand_id
1 'polypeptide(L)'
;MIDINKLNASLSFQIHGFNISFFLTRLDHHGIYTMVEVGHLKFPKSIEELPSLVILRNLNILLAINDAFWRLYRLSKELELINARYTKTSDFITDFIEGSKDKNRICSIRLGE
;
A
#
# COMPACT_ATOMS: atom_id res chain seq x y z
N MET A 1 8.10 -3.16 -6.67
CA MET A 1 6.92 -4.00 -6.95
C MET A 1 7.17 -5.39 -6.34
N ILE A 2 6.14 -6.12 -5.88
CA ILE A 2 6.27 -7.41 -5.14
C ILE A 2 7.23 -8.37 -5.86
N ASP A 3 7.05 -8.43 -7.17
CA ASP A 3 7.81 -9.17 -8.18
C ASP A 3 9.27 -8.72 -8.31
N ILE A 4 9.54 -7.42 -8.49
CA ILE A 4 10.91 -6.87 -8.56
C ILE A 4 11.72 -7.23 -7.31
N ASN A 5 11.09 -7.14 -6.14
CA ASN A 5 11.75 -7.36 -4.85
C ASN A 5 11.60 -8.80 -4.33
N LYS A 6 10.98 -9.71 -5.11
CA LYS A 6 10.79 -11.13 -4.76
C LYS A 6 10.15 -11.34 -3.38
N LEU A 7 9.21 -10.47 -3.02
CA LEU A 7 8.50 -10.51 -1.75
C LEU A 7 7.30 -11.47 -1.85
N ASN A 8 6.97 -12.19 -0.77
CA ASN A 8 5.77 -13.02 -0.74
C ASN A 8 4.46 -12.21 -0.69
N ALA A 9 4.54 -11.01 -0.14
CA ALA A 9 3.42 -10.08 -0.02
C ALA A 9 3.96 -8.64 0.04
N SER A 10 3.11 -7.67 -0.31
CA SER A 10 3.31 -6.27 0.07
C SER A 10 2.10 -5.73 0.78
N LEU A 11 2.33 -4.81 1.72
CA LEU A 11 1.28 -3.93 2.22
C LEU A 11 1.11 -2.77 1.23
N SER A 12 -0.11 -2.60 0.75
CA SER A 12 -0.54 -1.48 -0.07
C SER A 12 -1.71 -0.76 0.60
N PHE A 13 -1.96 0.47 0.21
CA PHE A 13 -3.12 1.21 0.69
C PHE A 13 -3.73 2.03 -0.44
N GLN A 14 -5.04 2.21 -0.38
CA GLN A 14 -5.81 3.07 -1.27
C GLN A 14 -6.43 4.19 -0.47
N ILE A 15 -6.36 5.40 -1.00
CA ILE A 15 -6.92 6.60 -0.38
C ILE A 15 -8.11 7.08 -1.22
N HIS A 16 -9.27 7.20 -0.60
CA HIS A 16 -10.46 7.82 -1.18
C HIS A 16 -10.96 8.96 -0.27
N GLY A 17 -10.62 10.19 -0.63
CA GLY A 17 -10.79 11.35 0.23
C GLY A 17 -9.99 11.17 1.52
N PHE A 18 -10.68 11.06 2.65
CA PHE A 18 -10.08 10.82 3.97
C PHE A 18 -10.15 9.36 4.41
N ASN A 19 -10.63 8.44 3.56
CA ASN A 19 -10.68 7.03 3.87
C ASN A 19 -9.43 6.34 3.33
N ILE A 20 -8.75 5.58 4.19
CA ILE A 20 -7.56 4.79 3.87
C ILE A 20 -7.93 3.33 4.06
N SER A 21 -7.94 2.57 2.97
CA SER A 21 -8.12 1.11 2.99
C SER A 21 -6.75 0.45 2.82
N PHE A 22 -6.39 -0.47 3.69
CA PHE A 22 -5.13 -1.20 3.67
C PHE A 22 -5.37 -2.59 3.09
N PHE A 23 -4.48 -3.00 2.20
CA PHE A 23 -4.56 -4.29 1.51
C PHE A 23 -3.24 -5.05 1.65
N LEU A 24 -3.33 -6.34 1.94
CA LEU A 24 -2.23 -7.27 1.72
C LEU A 24 -2.34 -7.80 0.30
N THR A 25 -1.35 -7.49 -0.52
CA THR A 25 -1.27 -7.89 -1.92
C THR A 25 -0.31 -9.05 -2.08
N ARG A 26 -0.71 -10.09 -2.82
CA ARG A 26 0.08 -11.31 -3.07
C ARG A 26 -0.02 -11.75 -4.52
N LEU A 27 1.03 -12.41 -5.02
CA LEU A 27 1.05 -13.05 -6.34
C LEU A 27 0.72 -14.55 -6.17
N ASP A 28 -0.57 -14.87 -6.16
CA ASP A 28 -1.03 -16.23 -5.90
C ASP A 28 -0.95 -17.13 -7.15
N HIS A 29 -1.15 -16.56 -8.34
CA HIS A 29 -1.08 -17.26 -9.62
C HIS A 29 -0.35 -16.43 -10.68
N HIS A 30 -0.07 -17.04 -11.84
CA HIS A 30 0.66 -16.39 -12.94
C HIS A 30 -0.01 -15.07 -13.37
N GLY A 31 0.66 -13.95 -13.10
CA GLY A 31 0.20 -12.60 -13.40
C GLY A 31 -1.00 -12.11 -12.58
N ILE A 32 -1.51 -12.89 -11.63
CA ILE A 32 -2.72 -12.56 -10.86
C ILE A 32 -2.32 -12.11 -9.45
N TYR A 33 -2.52 -10.83 -9.19
CA TYR A 33 -2.33 -10.21 -7.89
C TYR A 33 -3.63 -10.18 -7.12
N THR A 34 -3.69 -10.91 -6.01
CA THR A 34 -4.82 -10.86 -5.07
C THR A 34 -4.59 -9.76 -4.05
N MET A 35 -5.59 -8.92 -3.82
CA MET A 35 -5.57 -7.88 -2.79
C MET A 35 -6.65 -8.21 -1.75
N VAL A 36 -6.23 -8.41 -0.51
CA VAL A 36 -7.15 -8.67 0.62
C VAL A 36 -7.15 -7.45 1.52
N GLU A 37 -8.32 -6.83 1.71
CA GLU A 37 -8.45 -5.72 2.65
C GLU A 37 -8.23 -6.21 4.09
N VAL A 38 -7.32 -5.56 4.80
CA VAL A 38 -6.87 -5.96 6.14
C VAL A 38 -7.13 -4.89 7.19
N GLY A 39 -7.61 -3.73 6.76
CA GLY A 39 -8.09 -2.71 7.66
C GLY A 39 -8.49 -1.44 6.92
N HIS A 40 -9.30 -0.64 7.59
CA HIS A 40 -9.82 0.61 7.07
C HIS A 40 -9.75 1.67 8.16
N LEU A 41 -9.21 2.83 7.83
CA LEU A 41 -9.11 3.98 8.72
C LEU A 41 -9.64 5.22 8.04
N LYS A 42 -10.24 6.11 8.83
CA LYS A 42 -10.59 7.44 8.37
C LYS A 42 -9.55 8.41 8.94
N PHE A 43 -8.81 9.06 8.05
CA PHE A 43 -7.88 10.10 8.41
C PHE A 43 -8.64 11.37 8.84
N PRO A 44 -8.14 12.10 9.85
CA PRO A 44 -8.69 13.38 10.27
C PRO A 44 -8.77 14.39 9.14
N LYS A 45 -9.82 15.22 9.12
CA LYS A 45 -9.99 16.26 8.10
C LYS A 45 -9.29 17.57 8.44
N SER A 46 -8.95 17.76 9.71
CA SER A 46 -8.29 18.96 10.23
C SER A 46 -7.36 18.61 11.39
N ILE A 47 -6.63 19.61 11.89
CA ILE A 47 -5.71 19.46 13.03
C ILE A 47 -6.51 19.19 14.32
N GLU A 48 -7.67 19.81 14.48
CA GLU A 48 -8.56 19.63 15.63
C GLU A 48 -9.09 18.20 15.71
N GLU A 49 -9.25 17.54 14.57
CA GLU A 49 -9.67 16.14 14.49
C GLU A 49 -8.49 15.16 14.67
N LEU A 50 -7.24 15.61 14.69
CA LEU A 50 -6.06 14.72 14.77
C LEU A 50 -6.09 13.74 15.96
N PRO A 51 -6.55 14.14 17.17
CA PRO A 51 -6.70 13.21 18.29
C PRO A 51 -7.61 12.01 17.99
N SER A 52 -8.57 12.15 17.06
CA SER A 52 -9.45 11.06 16.64
C SER A 52 -8.71 9.93 15.90
N LEU A 53 -7.53 10.20 15.36
CA LEU A 53 -6.69 9.18 14.71
C LEU A 53 -6.08 8.22 15.73
N VAL A 54 -5.69 8.72 16.90
CA VAL A 54 -4.93 7.99 17.93
C VAL A 54 -5.81 7.28 18.96
N ILE A 55 -7.09 7.09 18.66
CA ILE A 55 -7.99 6.33 19.52
C ILE A 55 -7.64 4.83 19.52
N LEU A 56 -7.94 4.16 20.62
CA LEU A 56 -7.64 2.73 20.81
C LEU A 56 -8.14 1.85 19.65
N ARG A 57 -9.33 2.16 19.10
CA ARG A 57 -9.87 1.43 17.94
C ARG A 57 -8.94 1.49 16.73
N ASN A 58 -8.45 2.67 16.39
CA ASN A 58 -7.59 2.86 15.22
C ASN A 58 -6.19 2.28 15.47
N LEU A 59 -5.68 2.42 16.70
CA LEU A 59 -4.42 1.79 17.09
C LEU A 59 -4.51 0.26 17.00
N ASN A 60 -5.61 -0.35 17.43
CA ASN A 60 -5.81 -1.79 17.30
C ASN A 60 -5.88 -2.24 15.83
N ILE A 61 -6.52 -1.46 14.96
CA ILE A 61 -6.52 -1.72 13.51
C ILE A 61 -5.09 -1.66 12.95
N LEU A 62 -4.33 -0.61 13.29
CA LEU A 62 -2.94 -0.46 12.85
C LEU A 62 -2.05 -1.60 13.36
N LEU A 63 -2.23 -2.01 14.62
CA LEU A 63 -1.51 -3.14 15.20
C LEU A 63 -1.84 -4.46 14.50
N ALA A 64 -3.12 -4.69 14.18
CA ALA A 64 -3.55 -5.88 13.43
C ALA A 64 -2.98 -5.90 12.01
N ILE A 65 -2.99 -4.76 11.31
CA ILE A 65 -2.36 -4.61 9.99
C ILE A 65 -0.86 -4.90 10.09
N ASN A 66 -0.18 -4.36 11.11
CA ASN A 66 1.24 -4.58 11.34
C ASN A 66 1.55 -6.06 11.61
N ASP A 67 0.81 -6.73 12.48
CA ASP A 67 0.98 -8.17 12.75
C ASP A 67 0.75 -9.02 11.48
N ALA A 68 -0.33 -8.74 10.75
CA ALA A 68 -0.63 -9.43 9.49
C ALA A 68 0.48 -9.25 8.46
N PHE A 69 1.01 -8.03 8.32
CA PHE A 69 2.13 -7.75 7.43
C PHE A 69 3.38 -8.53 7.86
N TRP A 70 3.81 -8.48 9.12
CA TRP A 70 5.02 -9.15 9.57
C TRP A 70 4.96 -10.68 9.50
N ARG A 71 3.77 -11.27 9.67
CA ARG A 71 3.58 -12.72 9.47
C ARG A 71 3.80 -13.15 8.03
N LEU A 72 3.43 -12.30 7.07
CA LEU A 72 3.52 -12.58 5.63
C LEU A 72 4.81 -12.03 5.00
N TYR A 73 5.44 -11.05 5.64
CA TYR A 73 6.71 -10.47 5.25
C TYR A 73 7.83 -11.47 5.52
N ARG A 74 7.99 -12.40 4.57
CA ARG A 74 9.12 -13.31 4.48
C ARG A 74 9.64 -13.27 3.05
N LEU A 75 10.97 -13.26 2.90
CA LEU A 75 11.59 -13.64 1.63
C LEU A 75 11.03 -14.99 1.22
N SER A 76 10.61 -15.11 -0.04
CA SER A 76 10.11 -16.38 -0.51
C SER A 76 11.21 -17.43 -0.46
N LYS A 77 10.93 -18.54 0.21
CA LYS A 77 11.78 -19.73 0.16
C LYS A 77 11.69 -20.41 -1.21
N GLU A 78 10.64 -20.10 -1.96
CA GLU A 78 10.29 -20.71 -3.24
C GLU A 78 10.45 -19.68 -4.36
N LEU A 79 11.69 -19.17 -4.50
CA LEU A 79 12.02 -18.14 -5.47
C LEU A 79 11.64 -18.55 -6.91
N GLU A 80 11.78 -19.83 -7.24
CA GLU A 80 11.38 -20.40 -8.52
C GLU A 80 9.87 -20.27 -8.80
N LEU A 81 9.02 -20.41 -7.78
CA LEU A 81 7.57 -20.26 -7.95
C LEU A 81 7.17 -18.80 -8.15
N ILE A 82 7.85 -17.86 -7.50
CA ILE A 82 7.61 -16.43 -7.73
C ILE A 82 8.04 -16.05 -9.14
N ASN A 83 9.21 -16.50 -9.59
CA ASN A 83 9.68 -16.26 -10.95
C ASN A 83 8.74 -16.88 -12.00
N ALA A 84 8.21 -18.09 -11.74
CA ALA A 84 7.28 -18.76 -12.66
C ALA A 84 5.89 -18.09 -12.71
N ARG A 85 5.46 -17.43 -11.64
CA ARG A 85 4.18 -16.70 -11.59
C ARG A 85 4.32 -15.25 -12.05
N TYR A 86 5.54 -14.76 -12.20
CA TYR A 86 5.79 -13.39 -12.59
C TYR A 86 5.34 -13.13 -14.04
N THR A 87 4.67 -11.99 -14.24
CA THR A 87 4.47 -11.41 -15.56
C THR A 87 5.05 -10.01 -15.54
N LYS A 88 5.91 -9.71 -16.51
CA LYS A 88 6.52 -8.39 -16.64
C LYS A 88 5.42 -7.33 -16.76
N THR A 89 5.44 -6.34 -15.88
CA THR A 89 4.61 -5.13 -16.04
C THR A 89 4.88 -4.55 -17.42
N SER A 90 3.82 -4.32 -18.20
CA SER A 90 3.96 -3.72 -19.52
C SER A 90 4.75 -2.41 -19.44
N ASP A 91 5.72 -2.25 -20.32
CA ASP A 91 6.57 -1.05 -20.39
C ASP A 91 5.73 0.22 -20.67
N PHE A 92 4.52 0.07 -21.22
CA PHE A 92 3.55 1.15 -21.44
C PHE A 92 3.24 1.97 -20.17
N ILE A 93 3.18 1.33 -19.00
CA ILE A 93 2.94 2.05 -17.74
C ILE A 93 4.14 2.95 -17.41
N THR A 94 5.35 2.49 -17.70
CA THR A 94 6.58 3.26 -17.50
C THR A 94 6.65 4.43 -18.48
N ASP A 95 6.19 4.25 -19.72
CA ASP A 95 6.07 5.33 -20.71
C ASP A 95 5.07 6.41 -20.29
N PHE A 96 4.06 6.06 -19.49
CA PHE A 96 3.06 6.99 -18.96
C PHE A 96 3.59 7.84 -17.77
N ILE A 97 4.69 7.42 -17.14
CA ILE A 97 5.33 8.18 -16.07
C ILE A 97 6.18 9.28 -16.72
N GLU A 98 5.56 10.42 -17.00
CA GLU A 98 6.27 11.61 -17.50
C GLU A 98 7.35 12.05 -16.51
N GLY A 99 8.62 11.82 -16.87
CA GLY A 99 9.80 12.27 -16.11
C GLY A 99 9.94 13.80 -15.97
N SER A 100 9.09 14.57 -16.67
CA SER A 100 9.01 16.03 -16.56
C SER A 100 8.16 16.52 -15.39
N LYS A 101 7.40 15.63 -14.71
CA LYS A 101 6.61 16.00 -13.54
C LYS A 101 7.50 16.11 -12.31
N ASP A 102 7.54 17.31 -11.74
CA ASP A 102 8.32 17.62 -10.55
C ASP A 102 7.95 16.71 -9.36
N LYS A 103 8.95 15.99 -8.85
CA LYS A 103 8.87 15.16 -7.64
C LYS A 103 8.69 15.97 -6.36
N ASN A 104 8.93 17.29 -6.41
CA ASN A 104 8.82 18.22 -5.29
C ASN A 104 7.50 18.99 -5.33
N ARG A 105 6.37 18.36 -5.66
CA ARG A 105 5.05 19.03 -5.58
C ARG A 105 4.88 19.62 -4.18
N ILE A 106 4.94 20.96 -4.10
CA ILE A 106 4.69 21.69 -2.86
C ILE A 106 3.24 21.42 -2.49
N CYS A 107 3.05 20.72 -1.36
CA CYS A 107 1.74 20.47 -0.79
C CYS A 107 1.12 21.82 -0.44
N SER A 108 0.21 22.30 -1.29
CA SER A 108 -0.45 23.60 -1.13
C SER A 108 -1.64 23.46 -0.19
N ILE A 109 -1.39 23.02 1.05
CA ILE A 109 -2.37 23.20 2.13
C ILE A 109 -2.31 24.68 2.49
N ARG A 110 -3.25 25.46 1.94
CA ARG A 110 -3.53 26.80 2.44
C ARG A 110 -4.35 26.63 3.71
N LEU A 111 -3.72 26.81 4.87
CA LEU A 111 -4.43 27.06 6.11
C LEU A 111 -5.05 28.45 5.97
N GLY A 112 -6.38 28.52 5.91
CA GLY A 112 -7.12 29.78 5.81
C GLY A 112 -6.96 30.62 7.07
N GLU A 113 -6.90 31.93 6.86
CA GLU A 113 -6.94 32.99 7.88
C GLU A 113 -8.30 33.07 8.61
#